data_AF-A0A087GEF3-F1
#
_entry.id   AF-A0A087GEF3-F1
#
_cell.length_a   1.000
_cell.length_b   1.000
_cell.length_c   1.000
_cell.angle_alpha   90.00
_cell.angle_beta   90.00
_cell.angle_gamma   90.00
#
_symmetry.space_group_name_H-M   'P 1'
#
loop_
_entity.id
_entity.type
_entity.pdbx_description
1 polymer ?
#
loop_
_entity_poly.entity_id
_entity_poly.type
_entity_poly.pdbx_seq_one_letter_code
_entity_poly.pdbx_strand_id
1 'polypeptide(L)' 'MVMPMSSSQENSMLPADDFNYSSYKEECWNTLRVNPRPRWVTTELGGHDIETTLKSFGSNIIFANGLLDPWSGG' A
#
# COMPACT_ATOMS: atom_id res chain seq x y z
N MET A 1 3.39 4.14 7.28
CA MET A 1 3.05 3.37 6.06
C MET A 1 2.04 4.19 5.29
N VAL A 2 1.98 4.06 3.96
CA VAL A 2 0.97 4.71 3.12
C VAL A 2 0.39 3.62 2.23
N MET A 3 -0.92 3.41 2.30
CA MET A 3 -1.66 2.47 1.44
C MET A 3 -2.70 3.29 0.67
N PRO A 4 -2.36 3.81 -0.51
CA PRO A 4 -3.26 4.64 -1.28
C PRO A 4 -4.44 3.81 -1.77
N MET A 5 -5.65 4.33 -1.62
CA MET A 5 -6.88 3.76 -2.17
C MET A 5 -7.66 4.87 -2.86
N SER A 6 -8.28 4.53 -3.98
CA SER A 6 -9.08 5.44 -4.79
C SER A 6 -10.25 4.68 -5.40
N SER A 7 -11.34 5.37 -5.68
CA SER A 7 -12.48 4.83 -6.43
C SER A 7 -12.71 5.64 -7.69
N SER A 8 -13.04 4.96 -8.79
CA SER A 8 -13.44 5.60 -10.04
C SER A 8 -14.89 5.24 -10.40
N GLN A 9 -15.61 6.16 -11.04
CA GLN A 9 -16.98 5.91 -11.48
C GLN A 9 -17.08 4.84 -12.59
N GLU A 10 -16.01 4.65 -13.36
CA GLU A 10 -15.95 3.68 -14.48
C GLU A 10 -15.72 2.24 -13.98
N ASN A 11 -14.86 2.06 -12.97
CA ASN A 11 -14.41 0.74 -12.52
C ASN A 11 -14.97 0.33 -11.15
N SER A 12 -15.74 1.20 -10.50
CA SER A 12 -16.35 0.94 -9.20
C SER A 12 -17.76 1.52 -9.12
N MET A 13 -18.58 0.97 -8.22
CA MET A 13 -19.92 1.49 -7.94
C MET A 13 -19.91 2.68 -6.94
N LEU A 14 -18.73 3.16 -6.55
CA LEU A 14 -18.55 4.23 -5.58
C LEU A 14 -18.37 5.58 -6.28
N PRO A 15 -18.68 6.71 -5.61
CA PRO A 15 -18.31 8.02 -6.10
C PRO A 15 -16.80 8.11 -6.39
N ALA A 16 -16.41 8.99 -7.32
CA ALA A 16 -15.01 9.22 -7.61
C ALA A 16 -14.31 9.81 -6.38
N ASP A 17 -13.22 9.19 -5.96
CA ASP A 17 -12.37 9.65 -4.86
C ASP A 17 -10.91 9.33 -5.20
N ASP A 18 -10.11 10.38 -5.35
CA ASP A 18 -8.70 10.27 -5.73
C ASP A 18 -7.80 10.46 -4.51
N PHE A 19 -6.87 9.52 -4.33
CA PHE A 19 -5.92 9.59 -3.24
C PHE A 19 -4.98 10.81 -3.37
N ASN A 20 -4.99 11.69 -2.37
CA ASN A 20 -4.07 12.83 -2.27
C ASN A 20 -3.08 12.66 -1.10
N TYR A 21 -1.80 12.50 -1.44
CA TYR A 21 -0.75 12.33 -0.44
C TYR A 21 -0.53 13.55 0.47
N SER A 22 -0.70 14.78 -0.06
CA SER A 22 -0.53 16.00 0.74
C SER A 22 -1.59 16.09 1.82
N SER A 23 -2.86 15.83 1.47
CA SER A 23 -3.98 15.79 2.42
C SER A 23 -3.78 14.70 3.48
N TYR A 24 -3.41 13.48 3.04
CA TYR A 24 -3.12 12.37 3.95
C TYR A 24 -1.98 12.68 4.92
N LYS A 25 -0.91 13.32 4.44
CA LYS A 25 0.21 13.76 5.27
C LYS A 25 -0.21 14.80 6.31
N GLU A 26 -1.03 15.77 5.92
CA GLU A 26 -1.55 16.79 6.83
C GLU A 26 -2.44 16.18 7.92
N GLU A 27 -3.31 15.24 7.56
CA GLU A 27 -4.12 14.49 8.51
C GLU A 27 -3.25 13.71 9.51
N CYS A 28 -2.24 12.98 9.01
CA CYS A 28 -1.29 12.25 9.88
C CYS A 28 -0.57 13.20 10.85
N TRP A 29 -0.20 14.40 10.40
CA TRP A 29 0.43 15.39 11.25
C TRP A 29 -0.53 15.92 12.32
N ASN A 30 -1.78 16.21 11.95
CA ASN A 30 -2.76 16.77 12.86
C ASN A 30 -3.21 15.75 13.93
N THR A 31 -3.35 14.49 13.55
CA THR A 31 -3.84 13.42 14.44
C THR A 31 -2.72 12.79 15.26
N LEU A 32 -1.57 12.53 14.65
CA LEU A 32 -0.50 11.71 15.24
C LEU A 32 0.84 12.44 15.38
N ARG A 33 0.97 13.67 14.84
CA ARG A 33 2.22 14.45 14.84
C ARG A 33 3.39 13.71 14.18
N VAL A 34 3.10 12.91 13.16
CA VAL A 34 4.10 12.18 12.37
C VAL A 34 4.00 12.52 10.89
N ASN A 35 5.14 12.47 10.20
CA ASN A 35 5.19 12.55 8.75
C ASN A 35 5.27 11.13 8.15
N PRO A 36 4.31 10.70 7.33
CA PRO A 36 4.35 9.39 6.70
C PRO A 36 5.56 9.26 5.76
N ARG A 37 6.12 8.06 5.68
CA ARG A 37 7.20 7.69 4.77
C ARG A 37 6.66 6.69 3.73
N PRO A 38 6.23 7.13 2.53
CA PRO A 38 5.53 6.27 1.57
C PRO A 38 6.42 5.15 1.01
N ARG A 39 7.70 5.42 0.78
CA ARG A 39 8.64 4.45 0.20
C ARG A 39 9.33 3.54 1.21
N TRP A 40 9.15 3.77 2.50
CA TRP A 40 9.88 3.03 3.53
C TRP A 40 9.65 1.52 3.42
N VAL A 41 8.40 1.10 3.23
CA VAL A 41 8.04 -0.33 3.13
C VAL A 41 8.66 -0.98 1.89
N THR A 42 8.60 -0.32 0.73
CA THR A 42 9.18 -0.88 -0.50
C THR A 42 10.71 -0.87 -0.49
N THR A 43 11.34 0.08 0.21
CA THR A 43 12.79 0.10 0.42
C THR A 43 13.26 -1.02 1.35
N GLU A 44 12.56 -1.25 2.46
CA GLU A 44 12.98 -2.24 3.46
C GLU A 44 12.59 -3.69 3.07
N LEU A 45 11.44 -3.87 2.42
CA LEU A 45 10.86 -5.19 2.11
C LEU A 45 10.88 -5.55 0.61
N GLY A 46 11.49 -4.72 -0.23
CA GLY A 46 11.72 -5.02 -1.65
C GLY A 46 10.55 -4.76 -2.59
N GLY A 47 9.31 -4.75 -2.09
CA GLY A 47 8.13 -4.58 -2.94
C GLY A 47 8.09 -5.64 -4.05
N HIS A 48 8.17 -5.22 -5.32
CA HIS A 48 8.26 -6.14 -6.45
C HIS A 48 9.63 -6.81 -6.61
N ASP A 49 10.71 -6.21 -6.09
CA ASP A 49 12.04 -6.84 -6.01
C ASP A 49 12.18 -7.65 -4.71
N ILE A 50 11.22 -8.56 -4.54
CA ILE A 50 11.13 -9.41 -3.35
C ILE A 50 12.23 -10.48 -3.34
N GLU A 51 12.75 -10.88 -4.51
CA GLU A 51 13.79 -11.92 -4.61
C GLU A 51 15.10 -11.45 -3.96
N THR A 52 15.55 -10.23 -4.28
CA THR A 52 16.76 -9.65 -3.70
C THR A 52 16.63 -9.51 -2.19
N THR A 53 15.44 -9.15 -1.73
CA THR A 53 15.16 -8.83 -0.33
C THR A 53 15.01 -10.10 0.51
N LEU A 54 14.23 -11.09 0.05
CA LEU A 54 14.06 -12.37 0.73
C LEU A 54 15.37 -13.14 0.87
N LYS A 55 16.27 -13.10 -0.13
CA LYS A 55 17.62 -13.72 -0.02
C LYS A 55 18.38 -13.30 1.25
N SER A 56 18.09 -12.12 1.80
CA SER A 56 18.75 -11.61 3.00
C SER A 56 18.12 -12.04 4.33
N PHE A 57 16.80 -12.35 4.39
CA PHE A 57 16.11 -12.59 5.66
C PHE A 57 15.01 -13.66 5.67
N GLY A 58 14.61 -14.25 4.54
CA GLY A 58 13.51 -15.22 4.51
C GLY A 58 13.45 -16.08 3.25
N SER A 59 12.92 -17.30 3.34
CA SER A 59 12.75 -18.18 2.19
C SER A 59 11.53 -19.09 2.36
N ASN A 60 11.07 -19.71 1.27
CA ASN A 60 9.98 -20.70 1.25
C ASN A 60 8.62 -20.16 1.75
N ILE A 61 8.20 -19.00 1.23
CA ILE A 61 6.91 -18.38 1.56
C ILE A 61 5.89 -18.66 0.45
N ILE A 62 4.67 -19.05 0.83
CA ILE A 62 3.55 -19.22 -0.10
C ILE A 62 2.60 -18.03 0.07
N PHE A 63 2.38 -17.28 -1.02
CA PHE A 63 1.37 -16.22 -1.07
C PHE A 63 0.06 -16.79 -1.62
N ALA A 64 -0.92 -17.01 -0.74
CA ALA A 64 -2.24 -17.49 -1.10
C ALA A 64 -3.27 -16.37 -1.01
N ASN A 65 -4.09 -16.19 -2.04
CA ASN A 65 -5.12 -15.15 -2.12
C ASN A 65 -6.45 -15.74 -2.60
N GLY A 66 -7.56 -15.18 -2.14
CA GLY A 66 -8.90 -15.54 -2.57
C GLY A 66 -9.38 -14.69 -3.75
N LEU A 67 -10.12 -15.27 -4.69
CA LEU A 67 -10.65 -14.53 -5.86
C LEU A 67 -11.68 -13.45 -5.49
N LEU A 68 -12.36 -13.59 -4.34
CA LEU A 68 -13.34 -12.63 -3.86
C LEU A 68 -12.74 -11.63 -2.86
N ASP A 69 -11.45 -11.74 -2.56
CA ASP A 69 -10.77 -10.81 -1.66
C ASP A 69 -10.40 -9.53 -2.42
N PRO A 70 -10.93 -8.34 -2.06
CA PRO A 70 -10.57 -7.09 -2.71
C PRO A 70 -9.07 -6.75 -2.57
N TRP A 71 -8.34 -7.35 -1.63
CA TRP A 71 -6.91 -7.15 -1.43
C TRP A 71 -6.03 -8.01 -2.34
N SER A 72 -6.60 -8.98 -3.06
CA SER A 72 -5.85 -9.91 -3.90
C SER A 72 -5.12 -9.26 -5.09
N GLY A 73 -5.52 -8.04 -5.48
CA GLY A 73 -4.85 -7.26 -6.53
C GLY A 73 -3.66 -6.42 -6.03
N GLY A 74 -3.36 -6.46 -4.73
CA GLY A 74 -2.24 -5.76 -4.11
C GLY A 74 -0.87 -6.32 -4.46
#